data_AF-A0A4D7C995-F1
#
_entry.id   AF-A0A4D7C995-F1
#
_cell.length_a   1.000
_cell.length_b   1.000
_cell.length_c   1.000
_cell.angle_alpha   90.00
_cell.angle_beta   90.00
_cell.angle_gamma   90.00
#
_symmetry.space_group_name_H-M   'P 1'
#
loop_
_entity.id
_entity.type
_entity.pdbx_description
1 polymer ?
#
loop_
_entity_poly.entity_id
_entity_poly.type
_entity_poly.pdbx_seq_one_letter_code
_entity_poly.pdbx_strand_id
1 'polypeptide(L)' 'MRCDAGGKLTGLAGGQPGVAPRLTVLETRFLDPRHKLVLIRRDAAEHLLLIGPGVATAVETVAAKTELPHDTSPTLTH' A
#
# COMPACT_ATOMS: atom_id res chain seq x y z
N MET A 1 -4.61 20.64 40.47
CA MET A 1 -3.65 19.74 39.80
C MET A 1 -4.43 18.80 38.90
N ARG A 2 -4.32 19.01 37.58
CA ARG A 2 -4.40 18.01 36.49
C ARG A 2 -4.46 18.81 35.19
N CYS A 3 -3.34 18.79 34.47
CA CYS A 3 -3.18 19.41 33.16
C CYS A 3 -3.68 18.40 32.13
N ASP A 4 -4.66 18.78 31.31
CA ASP A 4 -5.15 17.96 30.20
C ASP A 4 -4.21 18.15 29.00
N ALA A 5 -3.33 17.18 28.77
CA ALA A 5 -2.37 17.18 27.68
C ALA A 5 -3.06 16.72 26.38
N GLY A 6 -3.70 17.66 25.69
CA GLY A 6 -4.18 17.49 24.31
C GLY A 6 -3.03 17.38 23.32
N GLY A 7 -2.31 16.26 23.34
CA GLY A 7 -1.25 15.95 22.39
C GLY A 7 -1.80 15.56 21.03
N LYS A 8 -1.81 16.50 20.08
CA LYS A 8 -1.94 16.17 18.65
C LYS A 8 -0.73 15.34 18.24
N LEU A 9 -0.92 14.02 18.12
CA LEU A 9 0.02 13.10 17.49
C LEU A 9 0.01 13.37 15.97
N THR A 10 0.58 14.49 15.54
CA THR A 10 0.97 14.68 14.14
C THR A 10 2.21 13.83 13.91
N GLY A 11 1.99 12.61 13.42
CA GLY A 11 3.03 11.65 13.13
C GLY A 11 4.13 12.25 12.25
N LEU A 12 5.38 11.95 12.62
CA LEU A 12 6.58 12.23 11.85
C LEU A 12 6.46 11.57 10.47
N ALA A 13 6.07 12.34 9.45
CA ALA A 13 6.30 11.98 8.06
C ALA A 13 7.80 12.15 7.76
N GLY A 14 8.62 11.21 8.22
CA GLY A 14 10.06 11.16 8.00
C GLY A 14 10.44 10.72 6.58
N GLY A 15 9.96 11.43 5.56
CA GLY A 15 10.41 11.25 4.18
C GLY A 15 11.54 12.24 3.87
N GLN A 16 12.74 11.73 3.58
CA GLN A 16 13.82 12.56 3.05
C GLN A 16 13.34 13.25 1.75
N PRO A 17 13.39 14.58 1.63
CA PRO A 17 12.94 15.28 0.42
C PRO A 17 13.79 14.79 -0.76
N GLY A 18 13.16 14.05 -1.67
CA GLY A 18 13.81 13.47 -2.87
C GLY A 18 13.70 11.95 -3.01
N VAL A 19 13.30 11.21 -1.96
CA VAL A 19 13.08 9.76 -2.05
C VAL A 19 11.58 9.48 -2.07
N ALA A 20 11.10 8.83 -3.14
CA ALA A 20 9.71 8.40 -3.21
C ALA A 20 9.40 7.47 -2.01
N PRO A 21 8.34 7.73 -1.24
CA PRO A 21 7.99 6.90 -0.09
C PRO A 21 7.72 5.47 -0.56
N ARG A 22 8.36 4.50 0.10
CA ARG A 22 8.17 3.07 -0.21
C ARG A 22 6.74 2.60 0.03
N LEU A 23 5.98 3.33 0.85
CA LEU A 23 4.63 3.00 1.28
C LEU A 23 3.71 4.21 1.05
N THR A 24 2.64 3.99 0.29
CA THR A 24 1.59 4.99 0.05
C THR A 24 0.23 4.32 0.22
N VAL A 25 -0.73 5.00 0.86
CA VAL A 25 -2.12 4.54 0.92
C VAL A 25 -2.85 5.06 -0.32
N LEU A 26 -3.38 4.15 -1.13
CA LEU A 26 -4.15 4.47 -2.34
C LEU A 26 -5.62 4.63 -2.01
N GLU A 27 -6.18 3.67 -1.26
CA GLU A 27 -7.61 3.67 -0.95
C GLU A 27 -7.90 3.01 0.40
N THR A 28 -8.97 3.45 1.06
CA THR A 28 -9.51 2.81 2.26
C THR A 28 -11.01 2.67 2.13
N ARG A 29 -11.53 1.46 2.34
CA ARG A 29 -12.95 1.12 2.35
C ARG A 29 -13.33 0.42 3.63
N PHE A 30 -14.48 0.77 4.19
CA PHE A 30 -15.05 0.03 5.30
C PHE A 30 -15.81 -1.17 4.73
N LEU A 31 -15.51 -2.36 5.23
CA LEU A 31 -16.27 -3.56 4.93
C LEU A 31 -17.42 -3.72 5.94
N ASP A 32 -17.13 -3.45 7.20
CA ASP A 32 -18.08 -3.40 8.32
C ASP A 32 -17.54 -2.46 9.41
N PRO A 33 -18.25 -2.22 10.53
CA PRO A 33 -17.80 -1.28 11.56
C PRO A 33 -16.44 -1.62 12.20
N ARG A 34 -16.02 -2.87 12.11
CA ARG A 34 -14.79 -3.39 12.70
C ARG A 34 -13.70 -3.68 11.67
N HIS A 35 -14.03 -3.83 10.39
CA HIS A 35 -13.06 -4.17 9.36
C HIS A 35 -12.97 -3.14 8.23
N LYS A 36 -11.75 -2.89 7.78
CA LYS A 36 -11.43 -2.01 6.65
C LYS A 36 -10.56 -2.74 5.65
N LEU A 37 -10.86 -2.54 4.38
CA LEU A 37 -9.99 -2.87 3.26
C LEU A 37 -9.11 -1.65 2.98
N VAL A 38 -7.80 -1.84 2.92
CA VAL A 38 -6.83 -0.79 2.63
C VAL A 38 -5.98 -1.22 1.46
N LEU A 39 -6.06 -0.47 0.37
CA LEU A 39 -5.17 -0.63 -0.77
C LEU A 39 -3.95 0.25 -0.56
N ILE A 40 -2.77 -0.35 -0.53
CA ILE A 40 -1.49 0.33 -0.41
C ILE A 40 -0.63 0.08 -1.64
N ARG A 41 0.20 1.04 -2.00
CA ARG A 41 1.35 0.84 -2.88
C ARG A 41 2.58 0.65 -2.02
N ARG A 42 3.17 -0.54 -2.06
CA ARG A 42 4.42 -0.87 -1.37
C ARG A 42 5.47 -1.29 -2.39
N ASP A 43 6.63 -0.66 -2.37
CA ASP A 43 7.78 -1.06 -3.21
C ASP A 43 7.41 -1.21 -4.71
N ALA A 44 6.53 -0.33 -5.20
CA ALA A 44 5.92 -0.31 -6.53
C ALA A 44 4.82 -1.34 -6.85
N ALA A 45 4.51 -2.28 -5.95
CA ALA A 45 3.39 -3.21 -6.07
C ALA A 45 2.15 -2.73 -5.30
N GLU A 46 0.97 -3.15 -5.74
CA GLU A 46 -0.29 -2.87 -5.06
C GLU A 46 -0.65 -4.05 -4.15
N HIS A 47 -0.93 -3.75 -2.88
CA HIS A 47 -1.32 -4.74 -1.89
C HIS A 47 -2.65 -4.36 -1.25
N LEU A 48 -3.56 -5.32 -1.18
CA LEU A 48 -4.84 -5.17 -0.49
C LEU A 48 -4.78 -5.81 0.89
N LEU A 49 -5.00 -5.01 1.93
CA LEU A 49 -4.95 -5.42 3.33
C LEU A 49 -6.35 -5.38 3.95
N LEU A 50 -6.69 -6.39 4.74
CA LEU A 50 -7.86 -6.38 5.62
C LEU A 50 -7.39 -6.08 7.05
N ILE A 51 -7.86 -4.96 7.60
CA ILE A 51 -7.52 -4.48 8.94
C ILE A 51 -8.78 -4.57 9.80
N GLY A 52 -8.69 -5.27 10.94
CA GLY A 52 -9.77 -5.33 11.92
C GLY A 52 -9.26 -5.59 13.34
N PRO A 53 -10.14 -5.89 14.32
CA PRO A 53 -9.78 -6.05 15.73
C PRO A 53 -8.90 -7.28 16.05
N GLY A 54 -8.58 -8.10 15.04
CA GLY A 54 -7.64 -9.20 15.12
C GLY A 54 -6.32 -8.90 14.39
N VAL A 55 -5.72 -9.95 13.81
CA VAL A 55 -4.51 -9.80 13.01
C VAL A 55 -4.85 -9.18 11.65
N ALA A 56 -4.15 -8.11 11.27
CA ALA A 56 -4.22 -7.57 9.93
C ALA A 56 -3.77 -8.63 8.93
N THR A 57 -4.65 -9.03 8.03
CA THR A 57 -4.40 -10.11 7.08
C THR A 57 -4.19 -9.51 5.69
N ALA A 58 -3.05 -9.82 5.07
CA ALA A 58 -2.83 -9.48 3.66
C ALA A 58 -3.74 -10.39 2.82
N VAL A 59 -4.66 -9.78 2.06
CA VAL A 59 -5.67 -10.53 1.30
C VAL A 59 -5.12 -10.85 -0.08
N GLU A 60 -4.49 -9.86 -0.74
CA GLU A 60 -3.99 -10.02 -2.11
C GLU A 60 -2.70 -9.22 -2.33
N THR A 61 -1.73 -9.85 -3.02
CA THR A 61 -0.58 -9.15 -3.61
C THR A 61 -0.73 -9.26 -5.12
N VAL A 62 -1.13 -8.17 -5.77
CA VAL A 62 -1.12 -8.11 -7.22
C VAL A 62 0.29 -7.69 -7.59
N ALA A 63 1.09 -8.63 -8.10
CA ALA A 63 2.32 -8.24 -8.78
C ALA A 63 1.90 -7.23 -9.86
N ALA A 64 2.48 -6.01 -9.82
CA ALA A 64 2.22 -4.99 -10.82
C ALA A 64 2.23 -5.70 -12.18
N LYS A 65 1.12 -5.61 -12.93
CA LYS A 65 0.92 -6.27 -14.22
C LYS A 65 2.22 -6.13 -15.00
N THR A 66 3.07 -7.16 -14.91
CA THR A 66 4.24 -7.23 -15.73
C THR A 66 3.59 -7.68 -17.01
N GLU A 67 3.35 -6.72 -17.90
CA GLU A 67 3.23 -7.05 -19.30
C GLU A 67 4.50 -7.84 -19.58
N LEU A 68 4.36 -9.15 -19.53
CA LEU A 68 5.32 -10.08 -20.08
C LEU A 68 5.66 -9.47 -21.44
N PRO A 69 6.94 -9.19 -21.74
CA PRO A 69 7.31 -8.83 -23.09
C PRO A 69 6.79 -9.97 -23.95
N HIS A 70 5.72 -9.69 -24.70
CA HIS A 70 5.27 -10.58 -25.75
C HIS A 70 6.49 -10.67 -26.65
N ASP A 71 7.01 -11.88 -26.76
CA ASP A 71 8.15 -12.23 -27.57
C ASP A 71 7.88 -11.74 -29.00
N THR A 72 8.31 -10.53 -29.35
CA THR A 72 8.59 -10.15 -30.72
C THR A 72 9.88 -10.86 -31.10
N SER A 73 9.83 -12.18 -31.20
CA SER A 73 10.88 -12.93 -31.86
C SER A 73 10.94 -12.39 -33.29
N PRO A 74 12.04 -11.77 -33.72
CA PRO A 74 12.17 -11.38 -35.10
C PRO A 74 12.14 -12.66 -35.93
N THR A 75 11.23 -12.71 -36.90
CA THR A 75 11.26 -13.66 -38.01
C THR A 75 12.67 -13.70 -38.57
N LEU A 76 13.43 -14.75 -38.24
CA LEU A 76 14.69 -15.08 -38.88
C LEU A 76 14.35 -15.66 -40.26
N THR A 77 14.28 -14.77 -41.25
CA THR A 77 14.32 -15.12 -42.66
C THR A 77 15.70 -15.65 -43.00
N HIS A 78 15.78 -16.89 -43.47
CA HIS A 78 16.87 -17.41 -44.30
C HIS A 78 16.30 -18.36 -45.35
#